data_AF-A0A940BCI7-F1
#
_entry.id   AF-A0A940BCI7-F1
#
_cell.length_a   1.000
_cell.length_b   1.000
_cell.length_c   1.000
_cell.angle_alpha   90.00
_cell.angle_beta   90.00
_cell.angle_gamma   90.00
#
_symmetry.space_group_name_H-M   'P 1'
#
loop_
_entity.id
_entity.type
_entity.pdbx_description
1 polymer ?
#
loop_
_entity_poly.entity_id
_entity_poly.type
_entity_poly.pdbx_seq_one_letter_code
_entity_poly.pdbx_strand_id
1 'polypeptide(L)'
;TVDLWKGCNMVEFSKNRWGSGIVTASTYRGFYYSPENVPIGFQGSALKFRPDKNGWKSEPYPGSSIREYTERITDHWYWYAVKF
;
A
#
# COMPACT_ATOMS: atom_id res chain seq x y z
N THR A 1 -10.96 -6.17 -5.26
CA THR A 1 -12.00 -5.26 -4.74
C THR A 1 -11.60 -3.84 -5.07
N VAL A 2 -12.58 -2.95 -5.16
CA VAL A 2 -12.35 -1.50 -5.26
C VAL A 2 -12.96 -0.86 -4.02
N ASP A 3 -12.18 -0.06 -3.31
CA ASP A 3 -12.55 0.54 -2.03
C ASP A 3 -12.29 2.06 -2.04
N LEU A 4 -13.22 2.84 -1.47
CA LEU A 4 -13.08 4.29 -1.30
C LEU A 4 -12.78 4.64 0.16
N TRP A 5 -11.60 5.18 0.42
CA TRP A 5 -11.16 5.61 1.74
C TRP A 5 -11.42 7.09 1.94
N LYS A 6 -12.59 7.43 2.48
CA LYS A 6 -13.07 8.82 2.62
C LYS A 6 -12.15 9.73 3.45
N GLY A 7 -11.37 9.18 4.39
CA GLY A 7 -10.48 9.97 5.23
C GLY A 7 -9.29 10.58 4.48
N CYS A 8 -8.87 9.97 3.36
CA CYS A 8 -7.75 10.43 2.54
C CYS A 8 -8.14 10.59 1.06
N ASN A 9 -9.42 10.47 0.73
CA ASN A 9 -9.97 10.51 -0.64
C ASN A 9 -9.24 9.55 -1.61
N MET A 10 -8.76 8.41 -1.10
CA MET A 10 -8.06 7.39 -1.88
C MET A 10 -9.03 6.38 -2.49
N VAL A 11 -8.82 6.04 -3.76
CA VAL A 11 -9.47 4.89 -4.40
C VAL A 11 -8.45 3.76 -4.52
N GLU A 12 -8.72 2.63 -3.88
CA GLU A 12 -7.82 1.48 -3.82
C GLU A 12 -8.37 0.32 -4.64
N PHE A 13 -7.54 -0.25 -5.51
CA PHE A 13 -7.80 -1.44 -6.31
C PHE A 13 -6.96 -2.59 -5.77
N SER A 14 -7.59 -3.46 -5.00
CA SER A 14 -6.91 -4.54 -4.29
C SER A 14 -7.10 -5.88 -5.00
N LYS A 15 -6.00 -6.53 -5.38
CA LYS A 15 -6.04 -7.91 -5.88
C LYS A 15 -5.94 -8.86 -4.68
N ASN A 16 -6.97 -9.67 -4.46
CA ASN A 16 -6.93 -10.68 -3.41
C ASN A 16 -6.02 -11.84 -3.85
N ARG A 17 -5.08 -12.21 -2.96
CA ARG A 17 -4.22 -13.41 -2.95
C ARG A 17 -3.59 -13.85 -4.29
N TRP A 18 -2.27 -13.70 -4.40
CA TRP A 18 -1.46 -14.65 -5.19
C TRP A 18 -0.87 -15.68 -4.21
N GLY A 19 -1.44 -16.88 -4.18
CA GLY A 19 -1.01 -17.96 -3.29
C GLY A 19 -2.04 -19.07 -3.19
N SER A 20 -2.10 -19.94 -4.20
CA SER A 20 -2.73 -21.25 -4.06
C SER A 20 -1.78 -22.14 -3.26
N GLY A 21 -1.81 -22.02 -1.93
CA GLY A 21 -0.96 -22.84 -1.08
C GLY A 21 -0.90 -22.32 0.34
N ILE A 22 -0.72 -23.25 1.27
CA ILE A 22 -0.51 -23.02 2.70
C ILE A 22 0.74 -22.14 2.87
N VAL A 23 0.59 -20.82 2.83
CA VAL A 23 1.65 -19.87 3.16
C VAL A 23 1.05 -18.81 4.06
N THR A 24 1.54 -18.79 5.28
CA THR A 24 1.13 -17.96 6.43
C THR A 24 1.51 -16.49 6.31
N ALA A 25 1.82 -15.99 5.11
CA ALA A 25 2.16 -14.60 4.86
C ALA A 25 1.30 -14.03 3.72
N SER A 26 0.15 -13.48 4.07
CA SER A 26 -0.73 -12.79 3.14
C SER A 26 -0.06 -11.50 2.68
N THR A 27 0.58 -11.53 1.51
CA THR A 27 1.02 -10.30 0.83
C THR A 27 -0.13 -9.80 -0.02
N TYR A 28 -0.59 -8.58 0.24
CA TYR A 28 -1.59 -7.90 -0.57
C TYR A 28 -0.90 -6.97 -1.54
N ARG A 29 -1.42 -6.88 -2.76
CA ARG A 29 -0.89 -6.02 -3.81
C ARG A 29 -2.05 -5.37 -4.55
N GLY A 30 -1.82 -4.17 -5.03
CA GLY A 30 -2.83 -3.42 -5.74
C GLY A 30 -2.30 -2.10 -6.26
N PHE A 31 -3.23 -1.27 -6.68
CA PHE A 31 -2.96 0.09 -7.11
C PHE A 31 -3.88 1.05 -6.36
N TYR A 32 -3.48 2.29 -6.17
CA TYR A 32 -4.35 3.30 -5.59
C TYR A 32 -4.17 4.66 -6.26
N TYR A 33 -5.24 5.44 -6.22
CA TYR A 33 -5.25 6.85 -6.55
C TYR A 33 -5.00 7.69 -5.29
N SER A 34 -4.04 8.62 -5.36
CA SER A 34 -3.71 9.60 -4.32
C SER A 34 -4.01 11.02 -4.81
N PRO A 35 -5.00 11.71 -4.23
CA PRO A 35 -5.38 13.07 -4.63
C PRO A 35 -4.22 14.07 -4.60
N GLU A 36 -3.36 13.96 -3.59
CA GLU A 36 -2.26 14.90 -3.36
C GLU A 36 -0.95 14.49 -4.03
N ASN A 37 -0.97 13.45 -4.89
CA ASN A 37 0.20 12.91 -5.58
C ASN A 37 1.36 12.58 -4.60
N VAL A 38 1.01 12.05 -3.42
CA VAL A 38 1.95 11.53 -2.41
C VAL A 38 1.58 10.11 -1.99
N PRO A 39 2.54 9.29 -1.49
CA PRO A 39 2.24 7.97 -0.96
C PRO A 39 1.17 7.98 0.13
N ILE A 40 0.21 7.06 0.05
CA ILE A 40 -0.80 6.78 1.08
C ILE A 40 -0.67 5.31 1.48
N GLY A 41 -0.74 5.02 2.78
CA GLY A 41 -0.63 3.66 3.27
C GLY A 41 -1.85 2.80 2.91
N PHE A 42 -1.64 1.49 2.85
CA PHE A 42 -2.68 0.49 2.63
C PHE A 42 -3.89 0.77 3.52
N GLN A 43 -5.09 0.71 2.93
CA GLN A 43 -6.36 1.02 3.61
C GLN A 43 -6.43 2.41 4.26
N GLY A 44 -5.67 3.38 3.75
CA GLY A 44 -5.61 4.74 4.27
C GLY A 44 -4.84 4.84 5.60
N SER A 45 -3.97 3.88 5.90
CA SER A 45 -3.19 3.88 7.14
C SER A 45 -2.21 5.06 7.20
N ALA A 46 -2.08 5.64 8.39
CA ALA A 46 -1.19 6.75 8.67
C ALA A 46 0.27 6.29 8.87
N LEU A 47 0.83 5.61 7.86
CA LEU A 47 2.22 5.16 7.85
C LEU A 47 3.16 6.30 7.43
N LYS A 48 4.32 6.37 8.08
CA LYS A 48 5.43 7.18 7.58
C LYS A 48 6.14 6.40 6.49
N PHE A 49 6.49 7.09 5.41
CA PHE A 49 7.19 6.52 4.27
C PHE A 49 8.57 7.15 4.16
N ARG A 50 9.58 6.31 3.90
CA ARG A 50 10.93 6.75 3.54
C ARG A 50 11.25 6.32 2.11
N PRO A 51 11.99 7.12 1.33
CA PRO A 51 12.43 6.73 0.00
C PRO A 51 13.17 5.38 0.00
N ASP A 52 12.87 4.52 -0.96
CA ASP A 52 13.53 3.23 -1.19
C ASP A 52 13.44 2.86 -2.67
N LYS A 53 14.60 2.69 -3.33
CA LYS A 53 14.69 2.37 -4.76
C LYS A 53 13.90 3.39 -5.61
N ASN A 54 12.87 2.93 -6.33
CA ASN A 54 12.03 3.74 -7.20
C ASN A 54 10.77 4.29 -6.48
N GLY A 55 10.59 3.94 -5.21
CA GLY A 55 9.40 4.26 -4.45
C GLY A 55 9.71 4.54 -2.98
N TRP A 56 8.85 4.03 -2.11
CA TRP A 56 8.91 4.26 -0.68
C TRP A 56 8.61 2.98 0.08
N LYS A 57 9.24 2.83 1.24
CA LYS A 57 8.89 1.80 2.23
C LYS A 57 8.31 2.44 3.47
N SER A 58 7.36 1.75 4.11
CA SER A 58 6.89 2.13 5.43
C SER A 58 8.04 2.08 6.42
N GLU A 59 8.17 3.12 7.23
CA GLU A 59 9.09 3.12 8.36
C GLU A 59 8.64 2.09 9.41
N PRO A 60 9.58 1.46 10.14
CA PRO A 60 9.21 0.60 11.25
C PRO A 60 8.37 1.36 12.27
N TYR A 61 7.17 0.86 12.55
CA TYR A 61 6.32 1.35 13.62
C TYR A 61 6.38 0.38 14.82
N PRO A 62 6.73 0.84 16.03
CA PRO A 62 6.81 -0.02 17.21
C PRO A 62 5.51 -0.79 17.44
N GLY A 63 5.60 -2.11 17.61
CA GLY A 63 4.43 -2.97 17.80
C GLY A 63 3.65 -3.33 16.52
N SER A 64 4.14 -2.93 15.33
CA SER A 64 3.53 -3.30 14.05
C SER A 64 4.43 -4.22 13.22
N SER A 65 3.83 -5.32 12.74
CA SER A 65 4.43 -6.22 11.74
C SER A 65 4.21 -5.75 10.30
N ILE A 66 3.44 -4.68 10.10
CA ILE A 66 3.12 -4.14 8.77
C ILE A 66 4.40 -3.69 8.07
N ARG A 67 4.62 -4.20 6.86
CA ARG A 67 5.68 -3.78 5.96
C ARG A 67 5.06 -3.47 4.62
N GLU A 68 5.12 -2.21 4.23
CA GLU A 68 4.57 -1.74 2.96
C GLU A 68 5.67 -1.17 2.07
N TYR A 69 5.56 -1.45 0.78
CA TYR A 69 6.26 -0.76 -0.29
C TYR A 69 5.24 -0.15 -1.24
N THR A 70 5.48 1.08 -1.68
CA THR A 70 4.66 1.74 -2.69
C THR A 70 5.52 2.49 -3.69
N GLU A 71 5.12 2.49 -4.95
CA GLU A 71 5.85 3.09 -6.06
C GLU A 71 4.88 3.82 -6.97
N ARG A 72 5.27 5.01 -7.41
CA ARG A 72 4.46 5.82 -8.33
C ARG A 72 4.55 5.22 -9.74
N ILE A 73 3.41 5.04 -10.38
CA ILE A 73 3.31 4.60 -11.78
C ILE A 73 3.25 5.82 -12.70
N THR A 74 2.33 6.73 -12.38
CA THR A 74 2.13 8.01 -13.05
C THR A 74 1.52 8.98 -12.04
N ASP A 75 1.26 10.23 -12.43
CA ASP A 75 0.67 11.21 -11.53
C ASP A 75 -0.60 10.67 -10.87
N HIS A 76 -0.64 10.82 -9.55
CA HIS A 76 -1.69 10.34 -8.65
C HIS A 76 -1.87 8.82 -8.55
N TRP A 77 -1.21 8.01 -9.38
CA TRP A 77 -1.41 6.57 -9.39
C TRP A 77 -0.18 5.81 -8.90
N TYR A 78 -0.41 4.95 -7.92
CA TYR A 78 0.62 4.20 -7.23
C TYR A 78 0.33 2.71 -7.27
N TRP A 79 1.38 1.90 -7.32
CA TRP A 79 1.34 0.48 -6.96
C TRP A 79 1.73 0.30 -5.50
N TYR A 80 1.20 -0.72 -4.84
CA TYR A 80 1.63 -1.10 -3.50
C TYR A 80 1.76 -2.61 -3.30
N ALA A 81 2.58 -2.98 -2.32
CA ALA A 81 2.67 -4.31 -1.74
C ALA A 81 2.78 -4.20 -0.22
N VAL A 82 1.85 -4.82 0.51
CA VAL A 82 1.83 -4.85 1.97
C VAL A 82 1.89 -6.28 2.49
N LYS A 83 2.66 -6.47 3.55
CA LYS A 83 2.78 -7.72 4.30
C LYS A 83 2.50 -7.46 5.77
N PHE A 84 1.82 -8.41 6.41
CA PHE A 84 1.54 -8.45 7.84
C PHE A 84 2.37 -9.54 8.51
#